data_AF-A0A814LUD1-F1
#
_entry.id   AF-A0A814LUD1-F1
#
_cell.length_a   1.000
_cell.length_b   1.000
_cell.length_c   1.000
_cell.angle_alpha   90.00
_cell.angle_beta   90.00
_cell.angle_gamma   90.00
#
_symmetry.space_group_name_H-M   'P 1'
#
loop_
_entity.id
_entity.type
_entity.pdbx_description
1 polymer ?
#
loop_
_entity_poly.entity_id
_entity_poly.type
_entity_poly.pdbx_seq_one_letter_code
_entity_poly.pdbx_strand_id
1 'polypeptide(L)'
;MQRYYNQNPKALEEHRQFEISTKEFISKRQTAQPYIIPVVVHVYGKIFSGTKVDETTIKTAIDKVNEDFKGWNDDFDTVNPAFEEIKSAFDVTFKLAKLDPDGKSTTGIVWYDEPRYGYASMMFDNLVQYDAWDNYKYCNVYIQSDLYGNGDLTQSGAAWFPDSGMSDKNLARIIYNGHSLYGNTRKEFASMLTHEFGHWLNLFHTF
;
A
#
# COMPACT_ATOMS: atom_id res chain seq x y z
N MET A 1 11.44 -11.88 -7.56
CA MET A 1 11.00 -12.85 -6.52
C MET A 1 11.91 -14.06 -6.31
N GLN A 2 12.35 -14.78 -7.35
CA GLN A 2 13.16 -16.01 -7.18
C GLN A 2 14.37 -15.82 -6.24
N ARG A 3 15.11 -14.72 -6.37
CA ARG A 3 16.24 -14.40 -5.47
C ARG A 3 15.83 -14.27 -4.01
N TYR A 4 14.70 -13.61 -3.72
CA TYR A 4 14.17 -13.45 -2.36
C TYR A 4 13.75 -14.79 -1.76
N TYR A 5 13.02 -15.61 -2.51
CA TYR A 5 12.59 -16.93 -2.07
C TYR A 5 13.75 -17.91 -1.85
N ASN A 6 14.82 -17.80 -2.65
CA ASN A 6 16.04 -18.58 -2.41
C ASN A 6 16.71 -18.21 -1.08
N GLN A 7 16.59 -16.95 -0.65
CA GLN A 7 17.13 -16.46 0.63
C GLN A 7 16.15 -16.67 1.80
N ASN A 8 14.86 -16.81 1.50
CA ASN A 8 13.78 -16.91 2.48
C ASN A 8 12.84 -18.09 2.18
N PRO A 9 13.28 -19.35 2.42
CA PRO A 9 12.49 -20.54 2.05
C PRO A 9 11.13 -20.63 2.75
N LYS A 10 11.00 -20.09 3.97
CA LYS A 10 9.72 -20.05 4.69
C LYS A 10 8.70 -19.17 3.96
N ALA A 11 9.12 -18.00 3.47
CA ALA A 11 8.25 -17.10 2.71
C ALA A 11 7.78 -17.72 1.39
N LEU A 12 8.62 -18.54 0.74
CA LEU A 12 8.21 -19.31 -0.45
C LEU A 12 7.11 -20.32 -0.10
N GLU A 13 7.25 -21.03 1.01
CA GLU A 13 6.27 -22.01 1.44
C GLU A 13 4.95 -21.34 1.83
N GLU A 14 4.99 -20.25 2.60
CA GLU A 14 3.81 -19.46 2.95
C GLU A 14 3.10 -18.94 1.69
N HIS A 15 3.84 -18.42 0.73
CA HIS A 15 3.28 -18.00 -0.55
C HIS A 15 2.59 -19.17 -1.30
N ARG A 16 3.20 -20.35 -1.36
CA ARG A 16 2.57 -21.53 -1.97
C ARG A 16 1.29 -21.95 -1.26
N GLN A 17 1.30 -21.94 0.07
CA GLN A 17 0.10 -22.25 0.86
C GLN A 17 -0.99 -21.19 0.66
N PHE A 18 -0.61 -19.91 0.56
CA PHE A 18 -1.52 -18.82 0.24
C PHE A 18 -2.18 -19.01 -1.13
N GLU A 19 -1.42 -19.36 -2.16
CA GLU A 19 -1.95 -19.66 -3.50
C GLU A 19 -2.91 -20.86 -3.52
N ILE A 20 -2.60 -21.93 -2.77
CA ILE A 20 -3.49 -23.08 -2.64
C ILE A 20 -4.79 -22.66 -1.95
N SER A 21 -4.69 -21.98 -0.81
CA SER A 21 -5.84 -21.52 -0.03
C SER A 21 -6.72 -20.54 -0.84
N THR A 22 -6.12 -19.70 -1.68
CA THR A 22 -6.81 -18.76 -2.56
C THR A 22 -7.62 -19.49 -3.62
N LYS A 23 -7.03 -20.51 -4.27
CA LYS A 23 -7.76 -21.35 -5.24
C LYS A 23 -8.94 -22.06 -4.60
N GLU A 24 -8.75 -22.61 -3.40
CA GLU A 24 -9.83 -23.24 -2.64
C GLU A 24 -10.91 -22.24 -2.26
N PHE A 25 -10.53 -21.06 -1.77
CA PHE A 25 -11.44 -19.99 -1.40
C PHE A 25 -12.29 -19.55 -2.59
N ILE A 26 -11.68 -19.29 -3.73
CA ILE A 26 -12.37 -18.91 -4.98
C ILE A 26 -13.35 -20.00 -5.41
N SER A 27 -12.95 -21.28 -5.35
CA SER A 27 -13.83 -22.39 -5.74
C SER A 27 -15.09 -22.55 -4.87
N LYS A 28 -15.02 -22.08 -3.61
CA LYS A 28 -16.11 -22.15 -2.63
C LYS A 28 -16.90 -20.84 -2.53
N ARG A 29 -16.41 -19.75 -3.13
CA ARG A 29 -17.00 -18.41 -2.99
C ARG A 29 -18.27 -18.30 -3.83
N GLN A 30 -19.41 -18.10 -3.16
CA GLN A 30 -20.72 -18.00 -3.84
C GLN A 30 -21.05 -16.58 -4.33
N THR A 31 -20.53 -15.53 -3.69
CA THR A 31 -20.67 -14.13 -4.17
C THR A 31 -19.43 -13.29 -3.82
N ALA A 32 -19.08 -12.36 -4.71
CA ALA A 32 -18.19 -11.25 -4.37
C ALA A 32 -18.98 -10.24 -3.54
N GLN A 33 -18.54 -9.98 -2.32
CA GLN A 33 -19.07 -8.91 -1.48
C GLN A 33 -18.07 -7.75 -1.53
N PRO A 34 -18.54 -6.50 -1.57
CA PRO A 34 -17.67 -5.33 -1.53
C PRO A 34 -16.80 -5.39 -0.27
N TYR A 35 -15.49 -5.30 -0.46
CA TYR A 35 -14.53 -5.37 0.64
C TYR A 35 -14.02 -3.98 0.98
N ILE A 36 -14.26 -3.53 2.22
CA ILE A 36 -13.77 -2.23 2.71
C ILE A 36 -12.54 -2.45 3.57
N ILE A 37 -11.43 -1.83 3.20
CA ILE A 37 -10.17 -1.89 3.93
C ILE A 37 -9.97 -0.55 4.65
N PRO A 38 -9.95 -0.53 6.00
CA PRO A 38 -9.54 0.64 6.75
C PRO A 38 -8.06 0.94 6.50
N VAL A 39 -7.75 2.20 6.18
CA VAL A 39 -6.38 2.68 5.94
C VAL A 39 -6.00 3.68 7.01
N VAL A 40 -4.80 3.56 7.55
CA VAL A 40 -4.15 4.61 8.31
C VAL A 40 -2.94 5.12 7.52
N VAL A 41 -2.80 6.44 7.42
CA VAL A 41 -1.67 7.08 6.74
C VAL A 41 -0.82 7.82 7.77
N HIS A 42 0.40 7.35 7.97
CA HIS A 42 1.41 7.95 8.83
C HIS A 42 2.27 8.89 7.99
N VAL A 43 2.26 10.20 8.29
CA VAL A 43 2.96 11.22 7.48
C VAL A 43 4.05 11.88 8.30
N TYR A 44 5.30 11.72 7.86
CA TYR A 44 6.48 12.20 8.58
C TYR A 44 7.02 13.49 7.95
N GLY A 45 6.51 14.62 8.44
CA GLY A 45 6.77 15.95 7.89
C GLY A 45 5.66 16.46 6.98
N LYS A 46 5.80 17.70 6.50
CA LYS A 46 4.81 18.39 5.65
C LYS A 46 5.38 18.83 4.29
N ILE A 47 6.70 18.78 4.13
CA ILE A 47 7.41 19.18 2.92
C ILE A 47 8.31 18.03 2.49
N PHE A 48 8.13 17.56 1.26
CA PHE A 48 8.84 16.42 0.68
C PHE A 48 9.49 16.89 -0.62
N SER A 49 10.82 17.03 -0.64
CA SER A 49 11.56 17.55 -1.81
C SER A 49 11.00 18.86 -2.38
N GLY A 50 10.57 19.76 -1.49
CA GLY A 50 10.01 21.08 -1.86
C GLY A 50 8.52 21.10 -2.15
N THR A 51 7.84 19.95 -2.21
CA THR A 51 6.38 19.88 -2.38
C THR A 51 5.69 19.75 -1.04
N LYS A 52 4.52 20.40 -0.91
CA LYS A 52 3.73 20.33 0.32
C LYS A 52 2.83 19.09 0.29
N VAL A 53 2.69 18.44 1.43
CA VAL A 53 1.68 17.39 1.66
C VAL A 53 0.76 17.88 2.78
N ASP A 54 -0.54 17.88 2.49
CA ASP A 54 -1.58 18.15 3.48
C ASP A 54 -2.69 17.09 3.42
N GLU A 55 -3.71 17.25 4.26
CA GLU A 55 -4.83 16.30 4.34
C GLU A 55 -5.56 16.13 2.99
N THR A 56 -5.63 17.17 2.17
CA THR A 56 -6.26 17.09 0.84
C THR A 56 -5.41 16.25 -0.10
N THR A 57 -4.08 16.40 -0.05
CA THR A 57 -3.14 15.56 -0.81
C THR A 57 -3.33 14.08 -0.47
N ILE A 58 -3.41 13.74 0.82
CA ILE A 58 -3.57 12.34 1.27
C ILE A 58 -4.93 11.77 0.86
N LYS A 59 -6.03 12.52 1.06
CA LYS A 59 -7.37 12.08 0.63
C LYS A 59 -7.42 11.83 -0.87
N THR A 60 -6.88 12.76 -1.65
CA THR A 60 -6.81 12.63 -3.12
C THR A 60 -6.04 11.39 -3.53
N ALA A 61 -4.92 11.08 -2.86
CA ALA A 61 -4.15 9.88 -3.17
C ALA A 61 -4.96 8.60 -2.92
N ILE A 62 -5.70 8.50 -1.80
CA ILE A 62 -6.57 7.35 -1.52
C ILE A 62 -7.77 7.28 -2.48
N ASP A 63 -8.34 8.43 -2.86
CA ASP A 63 -9.41 8.49 -3.85
C ASP A 63 -8.93 7.99 -5.21
N LYS A 64 -7.72 8.38 -5.64
CA LYS A 64 -7.11 7.89 -6.89
C LYS A 64 -6.79 6.40 -6.87
N VAL A 65 -6.29 5.87 -5.75
CA VAL A 65 -6.18 4.41 -5.59
C VAL A 65 -7.55 3.74 -5.78
N ASN A 66 -8.62 4.28 -5.19
CA ASN A 66 -9.96 3.72 -5.38
C ASN A 66 -10.47 3.86 -6.82
N GLU A 67 -10.18 4.96 -7.52
CA GLU A 67 -10.53 5.13 -8.93
C GLU A 67 -9.86 4.04 -9.79
N ASP A 68 -8.55 3.85 -9.63
CA ASP A 68 -7.78 2.85 -10.40
C ASP A 68 -8.29 1.43 -10.12
N PHE A 69 -8.51 1.08 -8.84
CA PHE A 69 -9.03 -0.25 -8.49
C PHE A 69 -10.43 -0.51 -9.04
N LYS A 70 -11.26 0.53 -9.21
CA LYS A 70 -12.63 0.40 -9.72
C LYS A 70 -12.76 0.59 -11.22
N GLY A 71 -11.66 0.83 -11.93
CA GLY A 71 -11.68 1.16 -13.35
C GLY A 71 -12.41 2.48 -13.63
N TRP A 72 -12.37 3.43 -12.70
CA TRP A 72 -12.94 4.78 -12.86
C TRP A 72 -11.91 5.80 -13.33
N ASN A 73 -10.65 5.38 -13.50
CA ASN A 73 -9.58 6.19 -14.05
C ASN A 73 -9.89 6.59 -15.51
N ASP A 74 -9.43 7.78 -15.90
CA ASP A 74 -9.83 8.47 -17.13
C ASP A 74 -9.38 7.76 -18.43
N ASP A 75 -8.41 6.85 -18.33
CA ASP A 75 -7.83 6.10 -19.44
C ASP A 75 -8.27 4.62 -19.49
N PHE A 76 -9.16 4.16 -18.59
CA PHE A 76 -9.63 2.76 -18.53
C PHE A 76 -10.24 2.25 -19.85
N ASP A 77 -10.96 3.12 -20.56
CA ASP A 77 -11.56 2.80 -21.86
C ASP A 77 -10.63 3.02 -23.06
N THR A 78 -9.39 3.47 -22.80
CA THR A 78 -8.36 3.67 -23.83
C THR A 78 -7.29 2.57 -23.84
N VAL A 79 -7.44 1.57 -22.96
CA VAL A 79 -6.60 0.38 -22.92
C VAL A 79 -6.57 -0.30 -24.29
N ASN A 80 -5.41 -0.82 -24.69
CA ASN A 80 -5.24 -1.49 -25.98
C ASN A 80 -6.31 -2.60 -26.14
N PRO A 81 -7.06 -2.65 -27.27
CA PRO A 81 -8.11 -3.65 -27.49
C PRO A 81 -7.67 -5.11 -27.29
N ALA A 82 -6.38 -5.41 -27.46
CA ALA A 82 -5.82 -6.74 -27.19
C ALA A 82 -5.94 -7.17 -25.71
N PHE A 83 -6.19 -6.23 -24.79
CA PHE A 83 -6.36 -6.48 -23.36
C PHE A 83 -7.79 -6.25 -22.87
N GLU A 84 -8.74 -5.91 -23.76
CA GLU A 84 -10.11 -5.57 -23.37
C GLU A 84 -10.81 -6.72 -22.64
N GLU A 85 -10.56 -7.97 -23.03
CA GLU A 85 -11.16 -9.15 -22.40
C GLU A 85 -10.59 -9.47 -21.01
N ILE A 86 -9.42 -8.92 -20.67
CA ILE A 86 -8.71 -9.19 -19.41
C ILE A 86 -8.59 -7.97 -18.50
N LYS A 87 -8.93 -6.77 -18.98
CA LYS A 87 -9.03 -5.59 -18.11
C LYS A 87 -10.16 -5.80 -17.11
N SER A 88 -10.00 -5.31 -15.89
CA SER A 88 -10.95 -5.59 -14.81
C SER A 88 -11.04 -4.45 -13.82
N ALA A 89 -12.21 -4.34 -13.20
CA ALA A 89 -12.48 -3.50 -12.05
C ALA A 89 -12.66 -4.42 -10.82
N PHE A 90 -12.08 -4.01 -9.70
CA PHE A 90 -12.09 -4.73 -8.44
C PHE A 90 -13.08 -4.09 -7.46
N ASP A 91 -13.90 -4.91 -6.81
CA ASP A 91 -14.83 -4.47 -5.78
C ASP A 91 -14.17 -4.41 -4.39
N VAL A 92 -13.13 -3.58 -4.31
CA VAL A 92 -12.41 -3.22 -3.07
C VAL A 92 -12.46 -1.71 -2.89
N THR A 93 -12.64 -1.25 -1.66
CA THR A 93 -12.62 0.17 -1.34
C THR A 93 -11.73 0.43 -0.13
N PHE A 94 -10.74 1.28 -0.32
CA PHE A 94 -9.85 1.76 0.72
C PHE A 94 -10.45 3.01 1.35
N LYS A 95 -10.60 3.03 2.66
CA LYS A 95 -11.14 4.19 3.38
C LYS A 95 -10.24 4.57 4.54
N LEU A 96 -9.90 5.86 4.64
CA LEU A 96 -9.25 6.38 5.84
C LEU A 96 -10.08 6.00 7.07
N ALA A 97 -9.40 5.40 8.05
CA ALA A 97 -9.99 4.91 9.28
C ALA A 97 -10.75 6.03 10.01
N LYS A 98 -11.85 5.65 10.68
CA LYS A 98 -12.65 6.57 11.52
C LYS A 98 -12.54 6.29 13.01
N LEU A 99 -11.96 5.14 13.36
CA LEU A 99 -11.63 4.76 14.72
C LEU A 99 -10.14 4.40 14.77
N ASP A 100 -9.44 4.98 15.75
CA ASP A 100 -8.06 4.62 16.06
C ASP A 100 -8.00 3.29 16.86
N PRO A 101 -6.80 2.78 17.19
CA PRO A 101 -6.66 1.52 17.92
C PRO A 101 -7.32 1.51 19.31
N ASP A 102 -7.51 2.68 19.93
CA ASP A 102 -8.20 2.83 21.22
C ASP A 102 -9.73 2.96 21.06
N GLY A 103 -10.24 2.95 19.82
CA GLY A 103 -11.65 3.14 19.50
C GLY A 103 -12.10 4.60 19.53
N LYS A 104 -11.19 5.57 19.52
CA LYS A 104 -11.50 7.00 19.48
C LYS A 104 -11.63 7.49 18.04
N SER A 105 -12.38 8.56 17.85
CA SER A 105 -12.56 9.19 16.53
C SER A 105 -11.22 9.68 15.96
N THR A 106 -10.99 9.43 14.68
CA THR A 106 -9.77 9.84 13.97
C THR A 106 -10.08 10.24 12.52
N THR A 107 -9.18 11.01 11.92
CA THR A 107 -9.20 11.30 10.48
C THR A 107 -8.67 10.14 9.65
N GLY A 108 -7.94 9.20 10.27
CA GLY A 108 -7.18 8.14 9.61
C GLY A 108 -5.80 8.61 9.11
N ILE A 109 -5.39 9.84 9.46
CA ILE A 109 -4.10 10.40 9.11
C ILE A 109 -3.38 10.80 10.39
N VAL A 110 -2.20 10.23 10.61
CA VAL A 110 -1.34 10.52 11.76
C VAL A 110 -0.17 11.38 11.29
N TRP A 111 -0.02 12.57 11.87
CA TRP A 111 1.05 13.50 11.51
C TRP A 111 2.16 13.44 12.55
N TYR A 112 3.39 13.32 12.06
CA TYR A 112 4.59 13.38 12.86
C TYR A 112 5.41 14.60 12.41
N ASP A 113 5.78 15.45 13.37
CA ASP A 113 6.59 16.63 13.08
C ASP A 113 8.04 16.25 12.75
N GLU A 114 8.55 15.18 13.38
CA GLU A 114 9.87 14.65 13.14
C GLU A 114 9.88 13.72 11.91
N PRO A 115 10.81 13.90 10.95
CA PRO A 115 10.93 13.01 9.82
C PRO A 115 11.38 11.62 10.26
N ARG A 116 10.76 10.59 9.69
CA ARG A 116 11.26 9.21 9.69
C ARG A 116 11.71 8.85 8.29
N TYR A 117 12.60 7.87 8.23
CA TYR A 117 13.15 7.32 7.01
C TYR A 117 13.37 5.82 7.18
N GLY A 118 13.62 5.13 6.08
CA GLY A 118 14.10 3.75 6.10
C GLY A 118 13.04 2.69 6.32
N TYR A 119 11.74 3.02 6.29
CA TYR A 119 10.71 2.00 6.58
C TYR A 119 10.59 0.95 5.45
N ALA A 120 11.18 1.18 4.28
CA ALA A 120 11.38 0.16 3.26
C ALA A 120 12.59 -0.77 3.53
N SER A 121 13.26 -0.64 4.67
CA SER A 121 14.36 -1.50 5.10
C SER A 121 14.00 -2.21 6.40
N MET A 122 14.38 -3.50 6.49
CA MET A 122 14.20 -4.30 7.72
C MET A 122 15.06 -3.79 8.89
N MET A 123 16.07 -2.95 8.62
CA MET A 123 16.89 -2.33 9.68
C MET A 123 16.10 -1.42 10.61
N PHE A 124 14.92 -0.97 10.17
CA PHE A 124 14.06 -0.03 10.91
C PHE A 124 12.75 -0.68 11.38
N ASP A 125 12.65 -2.02 11.37
CA ASP A 125 11.43 -2.74 11.74
C ASP A 125 10.94 -2.42 13.16
N ASN A 126 11.83 -2.10 14.10
CA ASN A 126 11.44 -1.68 15.44
C ASN A 126 10.68 -0.34 15.46
N LEU A 127 11.04 0.59 14.59
CA LEU A 127 10.36 1.89 14.46
C LEU A 127 9.03 1.73 13.71
N VAL A 128 9.01 0.89 12.67
CA VAL A 128 7.76 0.50 11.98
C VAL A 128 6.76 -0.09 12.98
N GLN A 129 7.18 -1.10 13.75
CA GLN A 129 6.32 -1.76 14.75
C GLN A 129 5.80 -0.77 15.80
N TYR A 130 6.61 0.20 16.20
CA TYR A 130 6.22 1.19 17.19
C TYR A 130 5.11 2.12 16.69
N ASP A 131 5.17 2.53 15.43
CA ASP A 131 4.18 3.45 14.84
C ASP A 131 2.93 2.72 14.29
N ALA A 132 3.05 1.44 13.97
CA ALA A 132 2.01 0.66 13.30
C ALA A 132 0.71 0.57 14.11
N TRP A 133 -0.41 0.68 13.40
CA TRP A 133 -1.69 0.17 13.86
C TRP A 133 -1.81 -1.31 13.53
N ASP A 134 -2.61 -2.03 14.30
CA ASP A 134 -2.87 -3.47 14.17
C ASP A 134 -3.08 -3.89 12.71
N ASN A 135 -2.13 -4.65 12.15
CA ASN A 135 -2.12 -5.08 10.75
C ASN A 135 -3.30 -5.99 10.38
N TYR A 136 -4.00 -6.59 11.35
CA TYR A 136 -5.22 -7.35 11.10
C TYR A 136 -6.47 -6.48 10.96
N LYS A 137 -6.37 -5.18 11.27
CA LYS A 137 -7.49 -4.24 11.24
C LYS A 137 -7.28 -3.09 10.24
N TYR A 138 -6.03 -2.71 10.00
CA TYR A 138 -5.68 -1.54 9.20
C TYR A 138 -4.59 -1.83 8.18
N CYS A 139 -4.76 -1.33 6.97
CA CYS A 139 -3.67 -1.15 6.02
C CYS A 139 -2.85 0.07 6.44
N ASN A 140 -1.59 -0.15 6.81
CA ASN A 140 -0.67 0.90 7.26
C ASN A 140 0.12 1.45 6.06
N VAL A 141 -0.01 2.75 5.82
CA VAL A 141 0.69 3.49 4.76
C VAL A 141 1.60 4.53 5.38
N TYR A 142 2.89 4.50 5.06
CA TYR A 142 3.89 5.42 5.61
C TYR A 142 4.40 6.36 4.53
N ILE A 143 4.29 7.68 4.77
CA ILE A 143 4.73 8.73 3.85
C ILE A 143 6.04 9.33 4.35
N GLN A 144 7.13 9.08 3.62
CA GLN A 144 8.50 9.49 3.97
C GLN A 144 9.21 10.14 2.76
N SER A 145 10.39 10.75 2.96
CA SER A 145 11.23 11.21 1.85
C SER A 145 12.33 10.22 1.48
N ASP A 146 12.98 9.62 2.48
CA ASP A 146 14.03 8.61 2.28
C ASP A 146 13.48 7.25 2.69
N LEU A 147 13.10 6.43 1.71
CA LEU A 147 12.39 5.18 1.99
C LEU A 147 13.32 4.11 2.56
N TYR A 148 14.61 4.12 2.24
CA TYR A 148 15.59 3.08 2.61
C TYR A 148 16.60 3.52 3.66
N GLY A 149 16.60 4.80 4.06
CA GLY A 149 17.51 5.36 5.06
C GLY A 149 18.92 5.53 4.53
N ASN A 150 19.09 5.70 3.22
CA ASN A 150 20.38 5.77 2.54
C ASN A 150 20.64 7.15 1.89
N GLY A 151 19.77 8.13 2.13
CA GLY A 151 19.81 9.46 1.54
C GLY A 151 19.26 9.55 0.12
N ASP A 152 18.78 8.45 -0.48
CA ASP A 152 18.12 8.47 -1.78
C ASP A 152 16.67 8.92 -1.64
N LEU A 153 16.40 10.13 -2.11
CA LEU A 153 15.08 10.76 -2.04
C LEU A 153 14.23 10.51 -3.30
N THR A 154 14.69 9.68 -4.24
CA THR A 154 14.06 9.52 -5.57
C THR A 154 13.14 8.31 -5.70
N GLN A 155 13.18 7.39 -4.72
CA GLN A 155 12.36 6.19 -4.71
C GLN A 155 10.88 6.54 -4.52
N SER A 156 10.00 5.94 -5.33
CA SER A 156 8.56 6.24 -5.30
C SER A 156 7.84 5.52 -4.16
N GLY A 157 8.09 4.22 -3.99
CA GLY A 157 7.35 3.38 -3.06
C GLY A 157 7.95 2.00 -2.85
N ALA A 158 7.40 1.29 -1.86
CA ALA A 158 7.62 -0.12 -1.61
C ALA A 158 6.46 -0.68 -0.80
N ALA A 159 6.16 -1.96 -0.96
CA ALA A 159 5.15 -2.67 -0.17
C ALA A 159 5.57 -4.09 0.18
N TRP A 160 5.02 -4.59 1.27
CA TRP A 160 5.22 -5.95 1.75
C TRP A 160 4.08 -6.81 1.22
N PHE A 161 4.45 -7.93 0.60
CA PHE A 161 3.48 -8.99 0.27
C PHE A 161 2.79 -9.50 1.53
N PRO A 162 1.57 -10.05 1.43
CA PRO A 162 0.91 -10.71 2.56
C PRO A 162 1.79 -11.80 3.16
N ASP A 163 2.15 -11.61 4.43
CA ASP A 163 2.94 -12.55 5.23
C ASP A 163 2.41 -12.52 6.65
N SER A 164 1.99 -13.69 7.13
CA SER A 164 1.37 -13.82 8.46
C SER A 164 2.32 -13.42 9.58
N GLY A 165 3.60 -13.77 9.46
CA GLY A 165 4.62 -13.43 10.45
C GLY A 165 4.96 -11.94 10.49
N MET A 166 4.80 -11.22 9.38
CA MET A 166 4.89 -9.76 9.35
C MET A 166 3.68 -9.12 10.03
N SER A 167 2.46 -9.59 9.75
CA SER A 167 1.25 -9.09 10.41
C SER A 167 1.24 -9.37 11.91
N ASP A 168 1.63 -10.56 12.34
CA ASP A 168 1.78 -10.94 13.76
C ASP A 168 2.73 -9.99 14.52
N LYS A 169 3.71 -9.42 13.81
CA LYS A 169 4.71 -8.50 14.35
C LYS A 169 4.37 -7.02 14.11
N ASN A 170 3.24 -6.70 13.48
CA ASN A 170 2.88 -5.36 13.02
C ASN A 170 3.93 -4.72 12.08
N LEU A 171 4.47 -5.50 11.15
CA LEU A 171 5.50 -5.08 10.19
C LEU A 171 4.99 -5.00 8.75
N ALA A 172 3.77 -5.46 8.45
CA ALA A 172 3.17 -5.33 7.13
C ALA A 172 2.82 -3.86 6.83
N ARG A 173 3.15 -3.41 5.62
CA ARG A 173 3.21 -1.98 5.31
C ARG A 173 3.25 -1.67 3.82
N ILE A 174 2.75 -0.48 3.50
CA ILE A 174 3.02 0.26 2.27
C ILE A 174 3.85 1.49 2.67
N ILE A 175 4.91 1.78 1.94
CA ILE A 175 5.71 2.99 2.09
C ILE A 175 5.67 3.74 0.77
N TYR A 176 5.46 5.05 0.83
CA TYR A 176 5.38 5.88 -0.36
C TYR A 176 6.04 7.23 -0.14
N ASN A 177 6.59 7.80 -1.19
CA ASN A 177 7.29 9.06 -1.10
C ASN A 177 6.32 10.23 -1.23
N GLY A 178 6.36 11.17 -0.27
CA GLY A 178 5.45 12.32 -0.25
C GLY A 178 5.58 13.25 -1.47
N HIS A 179 6.75 13.30 -2.12
CA HIS A 179 6.92 14.06 -3.36
C HIS A 179 6.28 13.37 -4.57
N SER A 180 5.94 12.09 -4.45
CA SER A 180 5.36 11.28 -5.53
C SER A 180 3.84 11.22 -5.47
N LEU A 181 3.20 11.84 -4.47
CA LEU A 181 1.75 11.86 -4.35
C LEU A 181 1.08 12.66 -5.48
N TYR A 182 -0.19 12.35 -5.75
CA TYR A 182 -1.01 13.12 -6.69
C TYR A 182 -1.01 14.62 -6.32
N GLY A 183 -0.80 15.47 -7.31
CA GLY A 183 -0.63 16.92 -7.13
C GLY A 183 0.82 17.37 -6.91
N ASN A 184 1.70 16.47 -6.46
CA ASN A 184 3.14 16.75 -6.29
C ASN A 184 4.00 16.25 -7.46
N THR A 185 3.45 15.37 -8.29
CA THR A 185 4.09 14.82 -9.49
C THR A 185 3.07 14.62 -10.61
N ARG A 186 3.53 14.14 -11.78
CA ARG A 186 2.66 13.78 -12.91
C ARG A 186 1.73 12.62 -12.55
N LYS A 187 0.50 12.62 -13.07
CA LYS A 187 -0.54 11.63 -12.72
C LYS A 187 -0.03 10.18 -12.80
N GLU A 188 0.65 9.84 -13.90
CA GLU A 188 1.16 8.48 -14.14
C GLU A 188 2.17 8.00 -13.09
N PHE A 189 2.96 8.92 -12.55
CA PHE A 189 3.95 8.56 -11.53
C PHE A 189 3.30 8.46 -10.16
N ALA A 190 2.27 9.27 -9.89
CA ALA A 190 1.49 9.18 -8.67
C ALA A 190 0.65 7.89 -8.56
N SER A 191 0.23 7.32 -9.70
CA SER A 191 -0.41 6.00 -9.76
C SER A 191 0.51 4.85 -9.30
N MET A 192 1.80 5.08 -9.09
CA MET A 192 2.66 4.07 -8.45
C MET A 192 2.20 3.75 -7.02
N LEU A 193 1.42 4.61 -6.35
CA LEU A 193 0.81 4.24 -5.08
C LEU A 193 -0.18 3.06 -5.26
N THR A 194 -0.99 3.07 -6.31
CA THR A 194 -1.89 1.96 -6.66
C THR A 194 -1.11 0.66 -6.89
N HIS A 195 0.06 0.76 -7.51
CA HIS A 195 0.97 -0.37 -7.67
C HIS A 195 1.43 -0.96 -6.32
N GLU A 196 1.80 -0.13 -5.35
CA GLU A 196 2.15 -0.60 -4.01
C GLU A 196 0.97 -1.27 -3.28
N PHE A 197 -0.25 -0.75 -3.46
CA PHE A 197 -1.46 -1.43 -2.97
C PHE A 197 -1.70 -2.78 -3.67
N GLY A 198 -1.34 -2.90 -4.94
CA GLY A 198 -1.35 -4.16 -5.67
C GLY A 198 -0.42 -5.20 -5.02
N HIS A 199 0.82 -4.82 -4.70
CA HIS A 199 1.75 -5.68 -3.97
C HIS A 199 1.22 -6.10 -2.59
N TRP A 200 0.65 -5.16 -1.84
CA TRP A 200 -0.01 -5.46 -0.56
C TRP A 200 -1.18 -6.43 -0.71
N LEU A 201 -1.83 -6.47 -1.88
CA LEU A 201 -2.86 -7.44 -2.26
C LEU A 201 -2.32 -8.66 -3.03
N ASN A 202 -1.03 -9.00 -2.85
CA ASN A 202 -0.39 -10.19 -3.43
C ASN A 202 -0.20 -10.17 -4.97
N LEU A 203 -0.23 -9.01 -5.62
CA LEU A 203 0.10 -8.92 -7.05
C LEU A 203 1.60 -8.74 -7.24
N PHE A 204 2.23 -9.56 -8.07
CA PHE A 204 3.63 -9.41 -8.44
C PHE A 204 3.82 -8.42 -9.58
N HIS A 205 5.04 -7.92 -9.73
CA HIS A 205 5.46 -7.32 -10.98
C HIS A 205 5.18 -8.26 -12.15
N THR A 206 4.70 -7.70 -13.26
CA THR A 206 4.38 -8.45 -14.47
C THR A 206 5.62 -8.88 -15.27
N PHE A 207 6.81 -8.35 -14.93
CA PHE A 207 8.10 -8.64 -15.56
C PHE A 207 9.25 -8.60 -14.54
#